data_AF-A0A2J8AZJ7-F1
#
_entry.id   AF-A0A2J8AZJ7-F1
#
_cell.length_a   1.000
_cell.length_b   1.000
_cell.length_c   1.000
_cell.angle_alpha   90.00
_cell.angle_beta   90.00
_cell.angle_gamma   90.00
#
_symmetry.space_group_name_H-M   'P 1'
#
loop_
_entity.id
_entity.type
_entity.pdbx_description
1 polymer ?
#
loop_
_entity_poly.entity_id
_entity_poly.type
_entity_poly.pdbx_seq_one_letter_code
_entity_poly.pdbx_strand_id
1 'polypeptide(L)'
;MRRSRKKKWAAAVTAALMTAAVLAAVLAVRYQREEGLRFVRHMGAGINIGNSMDVKGVLKHKPNASVQDFETFWHNPPITQALFETVHEKGFRTVRIPVSWGEHLQEDGMVDPAWMQRADLLVR
;
A
#
# COMPACT_ATOMS: atom_id res chain seq x y z
N MET A 1 -20.49 -22.84 -56.35
CA MET A 1 -20.95 -21.81 -55.38
C MET A 1 -20.75 -22.15 -53.90
N ARG A 2 -21.10 -23.34 -53.40
CA ARG A 2 -21.10 -23.68 -51.95
C ARG A 2 -19.73 -23.59 -51.23
N ARG A 3 -18.63 -23.93 -51.91
CA ARG A 3 -17.25 -23.89 -51.37
C ARG A 3 -16.72 -22.46 -51.16
N SER A 4 -17.16 -21.51 -52.00
CA SER A 4 -16.82 -20.08 -51.89
C SER A 4 -17.51 -19.43 -50.69
N ARG A 5 -18.79 -19.75 -50.44
CA ARG A 5 -19.52 -19.29 -49.25
C ARG A 5 -18.87 -19.77 -47.94
N LYS A 6 -18.40 -21.02 -47.87
CA LYS A 6 -17.71 -21.56 -46.70
C LYS A 6 -16.39 -20.82 -46.39
N LYS A 7 -15.59 -20.49 -47.41
CA LYS A 7 -14.34 -19.72 -47.24
C LYS A 7 -14.61 -18.28 -46.76
N LYS A 8 -15.63 -17.62 -47.31
CA LYS A 8 -16.05 -16.27 -46.86
C LYS A 8 -16.56 -16.30 -45.42
N TRP A 9 -17.31 -17.33 -45.04
CA TRP A 9 -17.76 -17.54 -43.66
C TRP A 9 -16.61 -17.77 -42.68
N ALA A 10 -15.65 -18.64 -43.04
CA ALA A 10 -14.47 -18.88 -42.22
C ALA A 10 -13.68 -17.58 -41.99
N ALA A 11 -13.40 -16.81 -43.05
CA ALA A 11 -12.71 -15.53 -42.94
C ALA A 11 -13.45 -14.50 -42.07
N ALA A 12 -14.78 -14.43 -42.16
CA ALA A 12 -15.60 -13.55 -41.32
C ALA A 12 -15.55 -13.95 -39.84
N VAL A 13 -15.59 -15.26 -39.54
CA VAL A 13 -15.44 -15.76 -38.16
C VAL A 13 -14.05 -15.47 -37.62
N THR A 14 -12.99 -15.67 -38.41
CA THR A 14 -11.62 -15.36 -38.00
C THR A 14 -11.44 -13.86 -37.72
N ALA A 15 -11.97 -12.99 -38.59
CA ALA A 15 -11.94 -11.55 -38.38
C ALA A 15 -12.68 -11.14 -37.09
N ALA A 16 -13.87 -11.69 -36.85
CA ALA A 16 -14.63 -11.42 -35.63
C ALA A 16 -13.89 -11.88 -34.36
N LEU A 17 -13.24 -13.05 -34.39
CA LEU A 17 -12.43 -13.55 -33.28
C LEU A 17 -11.20 -12.66 -33.01
N MET A 18 -10.53 -12.21 -34.07
CA MET A 18 -9.39 -11.28 -33.94
C MET A 18 -9.83 -9.94 -33.34
N THR A 19 -10.95 -9.39 -33.79
CA THR A 19 -11.50 -8.15 -33.21
C THR A 19 -11.89 -8.33 -31.74
N ALA A 20 -12.51 -9.46 -31.37
CA ALA A 20 -12.85 -9.75 -29.98
C ALA A 20 -11.59 -9.89 -29.10
N ALA A 21 -10.54 -10.54 -29.61
CA ALA A 21 -9.27 -10.68 -28.89
C ALA A 21 -8.58 -9.33 -28.66
N VAL A 22 -8.55 -8.46 -29.69
CA VAL A 22 -7.99 -7.10 -29.57
C VAL A 22 -8.80 -6.26 -28.58
N LEU A 23 -10.14 -6.34 -28.62
CA LEU A 23 -11.00 -5.63 -27.68
C LEU A 23 -10.75 -6.10 -26.23
N ALA A 24 -10.67 -7.41 -26.00
CA ALA A 24 -10.37 -7.97 -24.68
C ALA A 24 -9.01 -7.49 -24.15
N ALA A 25 -7.98 -7.47 -25.00
CA ALA A 25 -6.66 -6.96 -24.65
C ALA A 25 -6.70 -5.46 -24.29
N VAL A 26 -7.42 -4.64 -25.06
CA VAL A 26 -7.57 -3.21 -24.78
C VAL A 26 -8.30 -2.98 -23.44
N LEU A 27 -9.35 -3.75 -23.16
CA LEU A 27 -10.08 -3.65 -21.89
C LEU A 27 -9.23 -4.10 -20.71
N ALA A 28 -8.45 -5.18 -20.86
CA ALA A 28 -7.52 -5.64 -19.82
C ALA A 28 -6.44 -4.59 -19.52
N VAL A 29 -5.84 -3.99 -20.56
CA VAL A 29 -4.85 -2.91 -20.40
C VAL A 29 -5.46 -1.70 -19.71
N ARG A 30 -6.69 -1.31 -20.08
CA ARG A 30 -7.40 -0.21 -19.40
C ARG A 30 -7.69 -0.54 -17.95
N TYR A 31 -8.16 -1.76 -17.65
CA TYR A 31 -8.38 -2.20 -16.29
C TYR A 31 -7.10 -2.14 -15.46
N GLN A 32 -5.98 -2.63 -15.97
CA GLN A 32 -4.69 -2.55 -15.29
C GLN A 32 -4.22 -1.10 -15.08
N ARG A 33 -4.34 -0.23 -16.10
CA ARG A 33 -3.97 1.18 -15.98
C ARG A 33 -4.76 1.94 -14.92
N GLU A 34 -6.01 1.59 -14.73
CA GLU A 34 -6.91 2.24 -13.77
C GLU A 34 -6.82 1.64 -12.35
N GLU A 35 -5.93 0.68 -12.11
CA GLU A 35 -5.81 0.00 -10.81
C GLU A 35 -5.49 0.97 -9.67
N GLY A 36 -4.56 1.91 -9.87
CA GLY A 36 -4.21 2.90 -8.85
C GLY A 36 -5.38 3.80 -8.47
N LEU A 37 -6.17 4.25 -9.46
CA LEU A 37 -7.36 5.06 -9.18
C LEU A 37 -8.47 4.25 -8.51
N ARG A 38 -8.64 2.97 -8.88
CA ARG A 38 -9.55 2.08 -8.15
C ARG A 38 -9.08 1.89 -6.71
N PHE A 39 -7.80 1.66 -6.46
CA PHE A 39 -7.25 1.54 -5.12
C PHE A 39 -7.57 2.80 -4.29
N VAL A 40 -7.26 3.99 -4.81
CA VAL A 40 -7.55 5.27 -4.12
C VAL A 40 -9.03 5.46 -3.83
N ARG A 41 -9.92 5.06 -4.76
CA ARG A 41 -11.38 5.12 -4.51
C ARG A 41 -11.83 4.22 -3.35
N HIS A 42 -11.13 3.13 -3.08
CA HIS A 42 -11.44 2.22 -1.97
C HIS A 42 -10.78 2.62 -0.64
N MET A 43 -9.83 3.55 -0.65
CA MET A 43 -9.14 4.01 0.57
C MET A 43 -10.07 4.69 1.58
N GLY A 44 -11.20 5.26 1.14
CA GLY A 44 -12.19 5.90 2.02
C GLY A 44 -11.63 7.04 2.88
N ALA A 45 -12.25 7.29 4.03
CA ALA A 45 -11.74 8.25 5.01
C ALA A 45 -10.44 7.73 5.65
N GLY A 46 -9.43 8.60 5.71
CA GLY A 46 -8.11 8.26 6.24
C GLY A 46 -7.76 9.00 7.53
N ILE A 47 -6.92 8.40 8.37
CA ILE A 47 -6.35 9.02 9.57
C ILE A 47 -4.83 8.81 9.61
N ASN A 48 -4.11 9.74 10.26
CA ASN A 48 -2.67 9.57 10.54
C ASN A 48 -2.47 9.20 12.01
N ILE A 49 -1.64 8.19 12.28
CA ILE A 49 -1.09 7.94 13.61
C ILE A 49 0.24 8.70 13.69
N GLY A 50 0.15 10.03 13.86
CA GLY A 50 1.32 10.91 13.95
C GLY A 50 1.84 11.03 15.38
N ASN A 51 3.02 11.64 15.51
CA ASN A 51 3.74 11.81 16.77
C ASN A 51 4.02 10.48 17.50
N SER A 52 4.31 9.43 16.74
CA SER A 52 4.61 8.10 17.26
C SER A 52 5.86 7.53 16.57
N MET A 53 5.73 6.87 15.43
CA MET A 53 6.88 6.32 14.70
C MET A 53 7.66 7.40 13.92
N ASP A 54 7.15 8.63 13.86
CA ASP A 54 7.72 9.77 13.14
C ASP A 54 8.45 10.77 14.03
N VAL A 55 8.60 10.48 15.33
CA VAL A 55 9.39 11.31 16.25
C VAL A 55 10.83 11.50 15.77
N LYS A 56 11.45 12.60 16.19
CA LYS A 56 12.85 12.94 15.85
C LYS A 56 13.55 13.61 17.03
N GLY A 57 14.87 13.51 17.02
CA GLY A 57 15.77 14.12 18.01
C GLY A 57 15.85 13.36 19.32
N VAL A 58 15.36 12.12 19.38
CA VAL A 58 15.30 11.31 20.59
C VAL A 58 16.69 11.03 21.14
N LEU A 59 17.64 10.66 20.28
CA LEU A 59 18.99 10.25 20.69
C LEU A 59 19.80 11.39 21.31
N LYS A 60 19.45 12.65 21.00
CA LYS A 60 20.05 13.84 21.65
C LYS A 60 19.69 13.94 23.13
N HIS A 61 18.53 13.42 23.52
CA HIS A 61 18.02 13.48 24.89
C HIS A 61 18.16 12.14 25.62
N LYS A 62 18.13 11.03 24.88
CA LYS A 62 18.28 9.66 25.39
C LYS A 62 19.11 8.82 24.42
N PRO A 63 20.45 8.80 24.57
CA PRO A 63 21.35 8.10 23.65
C PRO A 63 21.12 6.59 23.56
N ASN A 64 20.61 5.97 24.63
CA ASN A 64 20.29 4.54 24.69
C ASN A 64 18.77 4.30 24.66
N ALA A 65 18.05 5.04 23.81
CA ALA A 65 16.60 4.92 23.67
C ALA A 65 16.22 3.55 23.08
N SER A 66 15.28 2.87 23.74
CA SER A 66 14.61 1.69 23.19
C SER A 66 13.56 2.10 22.16
N VAL A 67 13.08 1.15 21.34
CA VAL A 67 11.96 1.36 20.40
C VAL A 67 10.76 2.06 21.06
N GLN A 68 10.39 1.63 22.28
CA GLN A 68 9.27 2.22 23.01
C GLN A 68 9.55 3.64 23.49
N ASP A 69 10.81 3.98 23.79
CA ASP A 69 11.18 5.35 24.13
C ASP A 69 10.99 6.31 22.97
N PHE A 70 11.29 5.87 21.74
CA PHE A 70 10.99 6.65 20.54
C PHE A 70 9.47 6.84 20.38
N GLU A 71 8.72 5.75 20.40
CA GLU A 71 7.28 5.78 20.13
C GLU A 71 6.50 6.65 21.13
N THR A 72 7.03 6.81 22.35
CA THR A 72 6.42 7.61 23.42
C THR A 72 7.11 8.97 23.65
N PHE A 73 8.13 9.31 22.86
CA PHE A 73 8.95 10.51 23.08
C PHE A 73 8.15 11.81 22.99
N TRP A 74 7.17 11.88 22.08
CA TRP A 74 6.23 13.00 21.95
C TRP A 74 4.90 12.75 22.68
N HIS A 75 4.96 12.01 23.79
CA HIS A 75 3.88 11.80 24.77
C HIS A 75 2.66 11.01 24.32
N ASN A 76 2.66 10.45 23.11
CA ASN A 76 1.65 9.47 22.72
C ASN A 76 1.91 8.12 23.43
N PRO A 77 0.85 7.35 23.72
CA PRO A 77 1.01 5.97 24.17
C PRO A 77 1.55 5.09 23.03
N PRO A 78 2.13 3.92 23.35
CA PRO A 78 2.49 2.94 22.32
C PRO A 78 1.28 2.54 21.47
N ILE A 79 1.48 2.38 20.17
CA ILE A 79 0.48 1.92 19.21
C ILE A 79 0.14 0.46 19.50
N THR A 80 -1.14 0.16 19.62
CA THR A 80 -1.68 -1.17 19.90
C THR A 80 -2.66 -1.59 18.82
N GLN A 81 -2.94 -2.89 18.72
CA GLN A 81 -3.98 -3.40 17.81
C GLN A 81 -5.36 -2.78 18.08
N ALA A 82 -5.69 -2.56 19.36
CA ALA A 82 -6.95 -1.93 19.77
C ALA A 82 -7.15 -0.52 19.19
N LEU A 83 -6.06 0.23 18.93
CA LEU A 83 -6.15 1.52 18.25
C LEU A 83 -6.66 1.35 16.81
N PHE A 84 -6.13 0.38 16.07
CA PHE A 84 -6.56 0.10 14.69
C PHE A 84 -8.00 -0.40 14.64
N GLU A 85 -8.40 -1.27 15.58
CA GLU A 85 -9.78 -1.74 15.72
C GLU A 85 -10.73 -0.57 15.97
N THR A 86 -10.39 0.31 16.92
CA THR A 86 -11.19 1.51 17.21
C THR A 86 -11.28 2.43 15.99
N VAL A 87 -10.18 2.66 15.28
CA VAL A 87 -10.15 3.48 14.06
C VAL A 87 -11.08 2.89 12.99
N HIS A 88 -11.06 1.57 12.81
CA HIS A 88 -11.94 0.87 11.89
C HIS A 88 -13.42 0.99 12.30
N GLU A 89 -13.73 0.75 13.58
CA GLU A 89 -15.09 0.88 14.12
C GLU A 89 -15.66 2.30 13.98
N LYS A 90 -14.79 3.32 14.03
CA LYS A 90 -15.17 4.74 13.81
C LYS A 90 -15.35 5.09 12.33
N GLY A 91 -15.19 4.13 11.41
CA GLY A 91 -15.49 4.29 9.99
C GLY A 91 -14.32 4.72 9.11
N PHE A 92 -13.11 4.84 9.67
CA PHE A 92 -11.91 5.05 8.86
C PHE A 92 -11.52 3.76 8.13
N ARG A 93 -11.07 3.93 6.89
CA ARG A 93 -10.75 2.84 5.97
C ARG A 93 -9.26 2.76 5.64
N THR A 94 -8.52 3.85 5.90
CA THR A 94 -7.07 3.94 5.69
C THR A 94 -6.38 4.54 6.91
N VAL A 95 -5.25 3.96 7.28
CA VAL A 95 -4.32 4.55 8.25
C VAL A 95 -3.00 4.88 7.55
N ARG A 96 -2.51 6.10 7.72
CA ARG A 96 -1.13 6.48 7.37
C ARG A 96 -0.28 6.40 8.64
N ILE A 97 0.78 5.60 8.56
CA ILE A 97 1.80 5.47 9.60
C ILE A 97 3.05 6.22 9.15
N PRO A 98 3.24 7.48 9.58
CA PRO A 98 4.48 8.19 9.32
C PRO A 98 5.62 7.56 10.13
N VAL A 99 6.79 7.38 9.51
CA VAL A 99 7.97 6.78 10.15
C VAL A 99 9.20 7.63 9.87
N SER A 100 9.94 7.96 10.92
CA SER A 100 11.26 8.58 10.85
C SER A 100 12.33 7.50 10.95
N TRP A 101 13.26 7.47 9.99
CA TRP A 101 14.29 6.42 9.91
C TRP A 101 15.68 6.90 10.32
N GLY A 102 15.93 8.21 10.30
CA GLY A 102 17.30 8.76 10.38
C GLY A 102 18.06 8.40 11.66
N GLU A 103 17.41 8.39 12.82
CA GLU A 103 18.02 7.99 14.10
C GLU A 103 18.11 6.46 14.28
N HIS A 104 17.64 5.70 13.30
CA HIS A 104 17.64 4.23 13.29
C HIS A 104 18.51 3.68 12.16
N LEU A 105 19.34 4.52 11.53
CA LEU A 105 20.33 4.07 10.56
C LEU A 105 21.65 3.75 11.28
N GLN A 106 22.20 2.59 10.98
CA GLN A 106 23.54 2.17 11.38
C GLN A 106 24.59 2.82 10.47
N GLU A 107 25.87 2.70 10.83
CA GLU A 107 26.99 3.30 10.07
C GLU A 107 27.07 2.79 8.62
N ASP A 108 26.65 1.55 8.38
CA ASP A 108 26.59 0.93 7.04
C ASP A 108 25.33 1.31 6.25
N GLY A 109 24.47 2.17 6.80
CA GLY A 109 23.20 2.60 6.21
C GLY A 109 22.06 1.61 6.39
N MET A 110 22.26 0.49 7.08
CA MET A 110 21.19 -0.45 7.40
C MET A 110 20.30 0.09 8.50
N VAL A 111 19.00 -0.19 8.41
CA VAL A 111 18.06 0.16 9.48
C VAL A 111 18.28 -0.79 10.67
N ASP A 112 18.21 -0.26 11.89
CA ASP A 112 18.14 -1.05 13.12
C ASP A 112 17.04 -2.14 12.98
N PRO A 113 17.39 -3.42 13.12
CA PRO A 113 16.44 -4.52 12.97
C PRO A 113 15.24 -4.44 13.94
N ALA A 114 15.42 -3.93 15.16
CA ALA A 114 14.34 -3.77 16.13
C ALA A 114 13.36 -2.67 15.69
N TRP A 115 13.86 -1.58 15.12
CA TRP A 115 13.01 -0.52 14.56
C TRP A 115 12.23 -1.00 13.32
N MET A 116 12.90 -1.72 12.42
CA MET A 116 12.26 -2.34 11.26
C MET A 116 11.19 -3.35 11.69
N GLN A 117 11.48 -4.21 12.67
CA GLN A 117 10.51 -5.17 13.21
C GLN A 117 9.28 -4.46 13.80
N ARG A 118 9.47 -3.35 14.50
CA ARG A 118 8.35 -2.58 15.02
C ARG A 118 7.49 -2.00 13.91
N ALA A 119 8.09 -1.41 12.87
CA ALA A 119 7.35 -0.88 11.73
C ALA A 119 6.57 -1.99 11.00
N ASP A 120 7.19 -3.15 10.78
CA ASP A 120 6.56 -4.32 10.17
C ASP A 120 5.36 -4.84 10.99
N LEU A 121 5.49 -4.88 12.32
CA LEU A 121 4.38 -5.27 13.21
C LEU A 121 3.15 -4.36 13.08
N LEU A 122 3.34 -3.07 12.74
CA LEU A 122 2.23 -2.11 12.62
C LEU A 122 1.52 -2.16 11.26
N VAL A 123 2.10 -2.82 10.26
CA VAL A 123 1.53 -2.93 8.90
C VAL A 123 1.03 -4.33 8.55
N ARG A 124 1.10 -5.27 9.51
CA ARG A 124 0.58 -6.64 9.41
C ARG A 124 -0.85 -6.72 9.90
#